data_AF-A0A559VJR2-F1
#
_entry.id   AF-A0A559VJR2-F1
#
_cell.length_a   1.000
_cell.length_b   1.000
_cell.length_c   1.000
_cell.angle_alpha   90.00
_cell.angle_beta   90.00
_cell.angle_gamma   90.00
#
_symmetry.space_group_name_H-M   'P 1'
#
loop_
_entity.id
_entity.type
_entity.pdbx_description
1 polymer ?
#
loop_
_entity_poly.entity_id
_entity_poly.type
_entity_poly.pdbx_seq_one_letter_code
_entity_poly.pdbx_strand_id
1 'polypeptide(L)' 'MRALIAAATGLALALALVLAITAMGTPTGRTSPKPLLTTVPAHP' A
#
# COMPACT_ATOMS: atom_id res chain seq x y z
N MET A 1 -4.90 22.13 28.61
CA MET A 1 -4.48 22.20 27.20
C MET A 1 -3.35 21.24 26.78
N ARG A 2 -2.75 20.44 27.70
CA ARG A 2 -1.70 19.47 27.32
C ARG A 2 -2.23 18.25 26.56
N ALA A 3 -3.43 17.79 26.92
CA ALA A 3 -4.08 16.65 26.25
C ALA A 3 -4.41 16.95 24.77
N LEU A 4 -4.86 18.17 24.47
CA LEU A 4 -5.14 18.59 23.08
C LEU A 4 -3.88 18.59 22.22
N ILE A 5 -2.76 19.07 22.77
CA ILE A 5 -1.47 19.08 22.06
C ILE A 5 -1.03 17.63 21.80
N ALA A 6 -1.08 16.75 22.81
CA ALA A 6 -0.72 15.34 22.64
C ALA A 6 -1.58 14.64 21.56
N ALA A 7 -2.90 14.90 21.55
CA ALA A 7 -3.81 14.36 20.56
C ALA A 7 -3.49 14.88 19.14
N ALA A 8 -3.26 16.18 18.99
CA ALA A 8 -2.91 16.79 17.71
C ALA A 8 -1.58 16.25 17.16
N THR A 9 -0.55 16.12 18.02
CA THR A 9 0.74 15.56 17.62
C THR A 9 0.62 14.09 17.23
N GLY A 10 -0.13 13.29 17.98
CA GLY A 10 -0.39 11.89 17.65
C GLY A 10 -1.11 11.73 16.32
N LEU A 11 -2.13 12.55 16.06
CA LEU A 11 -2.85 12.56 14.79
C LEU A 11 -1.93 12.97 13.62
N ALA A 12 -1.12 14.02 13.80
CA ALA A 12 -0.19 14.48 12.77
C ALA A 12 0.84 13.40 12.39
N LEU A 13 1.38 12.68 13.38
CA LEU A 13 2.32 11.58 13.15
C LEU A 13 1.67 10.40 12.43
N ALA A 14 0.43 10.04 12.81
CA ALA A 14 -0.31 8.97 12.13
C ALA A 14 -0.54 9.30 10.66
N LEU A 15 -0.98 10.53 10.35
CA LEU A 15 -1.15 10.97 8.98
C LEU A 15 0.19 10.99 8.23
N ALA A 16 1.24 11.58 8.81
CA ALA A 16 2.56 11.63 8.19
C ALA A 16 3.07 10.22 7.82
N LEU A 17 2.86 9.23 8.70
CA LEU A 17 3.23 7.84 8.43
C LEU A 17 2.44 7.24 7.26
N VAL A 18 1.12 7.41 7.25
CA VAL A 18 0.27 6.91 6.15
C VAL A 18 0.69 7.55 4.83
N LEU A 19 0.88 8.87 4.80
CA LEU A 19 1.30 9.59 3.61
C LEU A 19 2.67 9.12 3.12
N ALA A 20 3.63 8.89 4.02
CA ALA A 20 4.95 8.37 3.66
C ALA A 20 4.84 6.97 3.02
N ILE A 21 4.02 6.08 3.58
CA ILE A 21 3.79 4.74 3.02
C ILE A 21 3.10 4.83 1.66
N THR A 22 2.09 5.68 1.52
CA THR A 22 1.40 5.89 0.24
C THR A 22 2.36 6.45 -0.82
N ALA A 23 3.24 7.38 -0.46
CA ALA A 23 4.22 7.97 -1.37
C ALA A 23 5.26 6.96 -1.88
N MET A 24 5.59 5.93 -1.10
CA MET A 24 6.45 4.83 -1.58
C MET A 24 5.80 4.04 -2.73
N GLY A 25 4.48 4.13 -2.88
CA GLY A 25 3.74 3.49 -3.96
C GLY A 25 3.72 1.96 -3.86
N THR A 26 3.04 1.32 -4.80
CA THR A 26 3.15 -0.13 -4.98
C THR A 26 4.34 -0.42 -5.91
N PRO A 27 5.08 -1.52 -5.68
CA PRO A 27 6.09 -1.96 -6.63
C PRO A 27 5.44 -2.11 -8.00
N THR A 28 6.02 -1.49 -9.02
CA THR A 28 5.64 -1.75 -10.42
C THR A 28 6.16 -3.12 -10.83
N GLY A 29 5.64 -4.17 -10.20
CA GLY A 29 5.93 -5.56 -10.51
C GLY A 29 5.23 -5.93 -11.81
N ARG A 30 5.98 -6.42 -12.79
CA ARG A 30 5.37 -7.07 -13.95
C ARG A 30 4.84 -8.43 -13.52
N THR A 31 3.62 -8.76 -13.92
CA THR A 31 3.12 -10.12 -13.81
C THR A 31 3.85 -11.01 -14.82
N SER A 32 3.90 -12.31 -14.55
CA SER A 32 4.46 -13.28 -15.51
C SER A 32 3.64 -13.24 -16.81
N PRO A 33 4.29 -13.11 -17.99
CA PRO A 33 3.60 -13.20 -19.28
C PRO A 33 3.17 -14.64 -19.60
N LYS A 34 3.70 -15.63 -18.85
CA LYS A 34 3.35 -17.03 -18.99
C LYS A 34 2.06 -17.30 -18.20
N PRO A 35 1.12 -18.09 -18.77
CA PRO A 35 -0.07 -18.50 -18.05
C PRO A 35 0.30 -19.11 -16.71
N LEU A 36 -0.55 -18.94 -15.70
CA LEU A 36 -0.37 -19.65 -14.44
C LEU A 36 -0.39 -21.16 -14.75
N LEU A 37 0.34 -21.95 -13.97
CA LEU A 37 0.27 -23.41 -14.07
C LEU A 37 -1.11 -23.96 -13.68
N THR A 38 -2.03 -23.09 -13.28
CA THR A 38 -3.45 -23.34 -13.03
C THR A 38 -4.36 -22.80 -14.14
N THR A 39 -3.83 -22.06 -15.12
CA THR A 39 -4.60 -21.60 -16.27
C THR A 39 -4.98 -22.82 -17.11
N VAL A 40 -6.28 -23.00 -17.30
CA VAL A 40 -6.83 -24.03 -18.18
C VAL A 40 -6.31 -23.77 -19.60
N PRO A 41 -5.77 -24.79 -20.30
CA PRO A 41 -5.32 -24.66 -21.68
C PRO A 41 -6.43 -24.14 -22.60
N ALA A 42 -6.07 -23.33 -23.59
CA ALA A 42 -7.00 -22.95 -24.65
C ALA A 42 -7.53 -24.23 -25.32
N HIS A 43 -8.84 -24.40 -25.34
CA HIS A 43 -9.50 -25.51 -26.02
C HIS A 43 -9.61 -25.18 -27.52
N PRO A 44 -9.53 -26.19 -28.41
CA PRO A 44 -9.65 -25.99 -29.85
C PRO A 44 -11.03 -25.48 -30.27
#